data_AF-A0A7C9DN83-F1
#
_entry.id   AF-A0A7C9DN83-F1
#
_cell.length_a   1.000
_cell.length_b   1.000
_cell.length_c   1.000
_cell.angle_alpha   90.00
_cell.angle_beta   90.00
_cell.angle_gamma   90.00
#
_symmetry.space_group_name_H-M   'P 1'
#
loop_
_entity.id
_entity.type
_entity.pdbx_description
1 polymer ?
#
loop_
_entity_poly.entity_id
_entity_poly.type
_entity_poly.pdbx_seq_one_letter_code
_entity_poly.pdbx_strand_id
1 'polypeptide(L)'
;EKNSKQKMPEGSWKCEKCGNMNYPFRTKCNRQNCGADKPADANEEQMEKKSPSPPAEGNEQVQVQVCSVMCILVVSHQMQLLFLSYIILFLVAGRSEERR
;
A
#
# COMPACT_ATOMS: atom_id res chain seq x y z
N GLU A 1 26.74 1.84 33.39
CA GLU A 1 27.30 1.18 32.19
C GLU A 1 26.48 1.59 30.97
N LYS A 2 27.05 2.38 30.05
CA LYS A 2 26.32 2.90 28.89
C LYS A 2 26.25 1.82 27.78
N ASN A 3 25.25 0.96 27.85
CA ASN A 3 24.90 0.03 26.77
C ASN A 3 24.09 0.79 25.70
N SER A 4 24.77 1.57 24.87
CA SER A 4 24.17 2.13 23.66
C SER A 4 24.14 1.04 22.58
N LYS A 5 23.12 0.18 22.61
CA LYS A 5 22.79 -0.70 21.49
C LYS A 5 22.26 0.18 20.35
N GLN A 6 23.16 0.85 19.66
CA GLN A 6 22.87 1.70 18.52
C GLN A 6 22.23 0.78 17.46
N LYS A 7 20.90 0.86 17.30
CA LYS A 7 20.15 0.05 16.33
C LYS A 7 20.72 0.34 14.95
N MET A 8 21.52 -0.59 14.44
CA MET A 8 21.94 -0.56 13.04
C MET A 8 20.67 -0.69 12.19
N PRO A 9 20.51 0.10 11.11
CA PRO A 9 19.36 0.00 10.23
C PRO A 9 19.20 -1.43 9.71
N GLU A 10 17.97 -1.91 9.68
CA GLU A 10 17.63 -3.21 9.11
C GLU A 10 18.12 -3.29 7.65
N GLY A 11 18.71 -4.42 7.26
CA GLY A 11 19.31 -4.60 5.94
C GLY A 11 20.68 -3.95 5.72
N SER A 12 21.30 -3.37 6.75
CA SER A 12 22.71 -2.96 6.67
C SER A 12 23.60 -4.18 6.38
N TRP A 13 24.59 -4.03 5.50
CA TRP A 13 25.53 -5.12 5.16
C TRP A 13 26.96 -4.79 5.56
N LYS A 14 27.68 -5.80 6.06
CA LYS A 14 29.07 -5.69 6.47
C LYS A 14 29.97 -5.96 5.28
N CYS A 15 30.92 -5.07 5.01
CA CYS A 15 31.91 -5.28 3.96
C CYS A 15 32.93 -6.35 4.40
N GLU A 16 33.09 -7.40 3.60
CA GLU A 16 34.02 -8.50 3.89
C GLU A 16 35.49 -8.09 3.77
N LYS A 17 35.80 -7.11 2.91
CA LYS A 17 37.18 -6.64 2.72
C LYS A 17 37.72 -5.80 3.86
N CYS A 18 36.87 -5.02 4.53
CA CYS A 18 37.34 -4.02 5.52
C CYS A 18 36.50 -3.95 6.81
N GLY A 19 35.48 -4.78 6.93
CA GLY A 19 34.57 -4.84 8.08
C GLY A 19 33.64 -3.64 8.24
N ASN A 20 33.64 -2.66 7.32
CA ASN A 20 32.79 -1.48 7.44
C ASN A 20 31.31 -1.85 7.30
N MET A 21 30.46 -1.29 8.16
CA MET A 21 29.02 -1.41 8.01
C MET A 21 28.49 -0.39 7.00
N ASN A 22 27.77 -0.86 5.99
CA ASN A 22 27.18 0.00 4.96
C ASN A 22 25.66 -0.03 5.05
N TYR A 23 25.03 1.07 4.62
CA TYR A 23 23.58 1.17 4.54
C TYR A 23 23.00 0.22 3.48
N PRO A 24 21.75 -0.27 3.65
CA PRO A 24 21.10 -1.24 2.76
C PRO A 24 21.11 -0.86 1.27
N PHE A 25 20.91 0.44 0.98
CA PHE A 25 20.86 1.00 -0.37
C PHE A 25 22.22 1.10 -1.07
N ARG A 26 23.32 0.89 -0.34
CA ARG A 26 24.67 0.95 -0.92
C ARG A 26 24.96 -0.35 -1.66
N THR A 27 25.33 -0.22 -2.93
CA THR A 27 25.86 -1.33 -3.74
C THR A 27 27.37 -1.50 -3.59
N LYS A 28 28.05 -0.49 -3.04
CA LYS A 28 29.50 -0.47 -2.80
C LYS A 28 29.82 0.01 -1.39
N CYS A 29 30.95 -0.44 -0.85
CA CYS A 29 31.41 -0.02 0.46
C CYS A 29 31.71 1.48 0.47
N ASN A 30 31.16 2.20 1.46
CA ASN A 30 31.33 3.65 1.61
C ASN A 30 32.74 4.05 2.06
N ARG A 31 33.55 3.10 2.54
CA ARG A 31 34.92 3.37 2.99
C ARG A 31 35.79 3.78 1.80
N GLN A 32 36.36 4.98 1.87
CA GLN A 32 37.14 5.61 0.78
C GLN A 32 38.23 4.70 0.20
N ASN A 33 38.88 3.90 1.05
CA ASN A 33 39.98 3.01 0.65
C ASN A 33 39.54 1.56 0.36
N CYS A 34 38.23 1.29 0.21
CA CYS A 34 37.70 -0.06 -0.02
C CYS A 34 36.87 -0.18 -1.28
N GLY A 35 35.74 0.55 -1.38
CA GLY A 35 34.87 0.53 -2.56
C GLY A 35 34.32 -0.84 -2.99
N ALA A 36 34.49 -1.89 -2.16
CA ALA A 36 34.09 -3.26 -2.51
C ALA A 36 32.59 -3.36 -2.81
N ASP A 37 32.24 -4.17 -3.80
CA ASP A 37 30.85 -4.46 -4.12
C ASP A 37 30.15 -5.20 -2.98
N LYS A 38 28.84 -4.96 -2.85
CA LYS A 38 27.98 -5.66 -1.91
C LYS A 38 27.95 -7.15 -2.31
N PRO A 39 28.22 -8.08 -1.37
CA PRO A 39 28.14 -9.51 -1.67
C PRO A 39 26.69 -9.87 -2.03
N ALA A 40 26.52 -10.72 -3.04
CA ALA A 40 25.20 -11.18 -3.48
C ALA A 40 24.45 -11.85 -2.33
N ASP A 41 25.19 -12.55 -1.46
CA ASP A 41 24.66 -13.45 -0.43
C ASP A 41 24.26 -12.74 0.88
N ALA A 42 24.46 -11.42 0.99
CA ALA A 42 23.94 -10.63 2.12
C ALA A 42 22.40 -10.56 2.17
N ASN A 43 21.72 -11.23 1.23
CA ASN A 43 20.28 -11.46 1.20
C ASN A 43 19.88 -12.91 1.58
N GLU A 44 20.80 -13.86 1.72
CA GLU A 44 20.46 -15.28 1.93
C GLU A 44 20.38 -15.67 3.41
N GLU A 45 21.19 -15.08 4.30
CA GLU A 45 21.21 -15.49 5.73
C GLU A 45 20.05 -14.90 6.58
N GLN A 46 19.09 -14.22 5.96
CA GLN A 46 17.80 -13.87 6.59
C GLN A 46 16.60 -14.63 5.99
N MET A 47 16.83 -15.55 5.06
CA MET A 47 15.78 -16.39 4.46
C MET A 47 15.73 -17.81 5.05
N GLU A 48 15.99 -17.98 6.37
CA GLU A 48 15.68 -19.27 7.04
C GLU A 48 15.06 -19.12 8.44
N LYS A 49 14.53 -17.93 8.80
CA LYS A 49 13.63 -17.76 9.98
C LYS A 49 12.39 -16.92 9.73
N LYS A 50 11.83 -16.94 8.51
CA LYS A 50 10.46 -16.48 8.27
C LYS A 50 9.74 -17.36 7.23
N SER A 51 9.25 -18.50 7.68
CA SER A 51 7.92 -18.96 7.27
C SER A 51 7.38 -19.91 8.34
N PRO A 52 6.10 -19.79 8.73
CA PRO A 52 5.00 -19.80 7.78
C PRO A 52 3.99 -18.66 8.00
N SER A 53 3.73 -17.87 6.97
CA SER A 53 2.44 -17.18 6.83
C SER A 53 2.18 -16.97 5.34
N PRO A 54 1.00 -17.35 4.82
CA PRO A 54 0.66 -17.20 3.40
C PRO A 54 0.69 -15.73 3.00
N PRO A 55 0.88 -15.41 1.70
CA PRO A 55 0.84 -14.04 1.24
C PRO A 55 -0.57 -13.50 1.51
N ALA A 56 -0.69 -12.51 2.40
CA ALA A 56 -1.90 -11.72 2.51
C ALA A 56 -1.97 -10.78 1.29
N GLU A 57 -2.16 -11.34 0.11
CA GLU A 57 -2.41 -10.65 -1.17
C GLU A 57 -3.88 -10.20 -1.31
N GLY A 58 -4.63 -10.11 -0.22
CA GLY A 58 -6.08 -9.88 -0.26
C GLY A 58 -6.52 -8.45 0.09
N ASN A 59 -5.70 -7.65 0.77
CA ASN A 59 -6.20 -6.42 1.42
C ASN A 59 -6.27 -5.20 0.49
N GLU A 60 -5.35 -5.07 -0.48
CA GLU A 60 -5.37 -3.92 -1.40
C GLU A 60 -6.46 -4.09 -2.48
N GLN A 61 -6.61 -5.29 -3.05
CA GLN A 61 -7.72 -5.58 -3.98
C GLN A 61 -9.08 -5.49 -3.31
N VAL A 62 -9.22 -5.94 -2.05
CA VAL A 62 -10.48 -5.80 -1.29
C VAL A 62 -10.78 -4.33 -1.02
N GLN A 63 -9.79 -3.50 -0.68
CA GLN A 63 -10.01 -2.07 -0.46
C GLN A 63 -10.47 -1.36 -1.74
N VAL A 64 -9.84 -1.64 -2.89
CA VAL A 64 -10.25 -1.05 -4.18
C VAL A 64 -11.63 -1.55 -4.60
N GLN A 65 -11.94 -2.83 -4.39
CA GLN A 65 -13.24 -3.41 -4.70
C GLN A 65 -14.35 -2.86 -3.81
N VAL A 66 -14.11 -2.69 -2.51
CA VAL A 66 -15.07 -2.07 -1.58
C VAL A 66 -15.32 -0.60 -1.96
N CYS A 67 -14.27 0.17 -2.26
CA CYS A 67 -14.44 1.55 -2.74
C CYS A 67 -15.23 1.63 -4.05
N SER A 68 -14.95 0.73 -5.01
CA SER A 68 -15.66 0.67 -6.29
C SER A 68 -17.15 0.33 -6.11
N VAL A 69 -17.46 -0.70 -5.33
CA VAL A 69 -18.84 -1.12 -5.04
C VAL A 69 -19.60 -0.03 -4.28
N MET A 70 -18.98 0.60 -3.29
CA MET A 70 -19.58 1.74 -2.57
C MET A 70 -19.89 2.91 -3.52
N CYS A 71 -18.96 3.27 -4.41
CA CYS A 71 -19.19 4.31 -5.42
C CYS A 71 -20.36 3.97 -6.34
N ILE A 72 -20.45 2.73 -6.84
CA ILE A 72 -21.54 2.30 -7.75
C ILE A 72 -22.89 2.36 -7.03
N LEU A 73 -22.98 1.90 -5.79
CA LEU A 73 -24.22 1.95 -5.00
C LEU A 73 -24.65 3.39 -4.73
N VAL A 74 -23.72 4.28 -4.37
CA VAL A 74 -24.01 5.71 -4.13
C VAL A 74 -24.51 6.38 -5.40
N VAL A 75 -23.83 6.20 -6.54
CA VAL A 75 -24.24 6.78 -7.83
C VAL A 75 -25.59 6.23 -8.26
N SER A 76 -25.83 4.93 -8.13
CA SER A 76 -27.10 4.30 -8.49
C SER A 76 -28.26 4.83 -7.64
N HIS A 77 -28.05 4.97 -6.33
CA HIS A 77 -29.05 5.52 -5.42
C HIS A 77 -29.36 6.98 -5.76
N GLN A 78 -28.34 7.81 -6.02
CA GLN A 78 -28.54 9.19 -6.45
C GLN A 78 -29.35 9.27 -7.75
N MET A 79 -29.06 8.40 -8.73
CA MET A 79 -29.84 8.34 -9.98
C MET A 79 -31.28 7.88 -9.76
N GLN A 80 -31.52 6.93 -8.86
CA GLN A 80 -32.88 6.51 -8.48
C GLN A 80 -33.66 7.64 -7.80
N LEU A 81 -33.01 8.41 -6.91
CA LEU A 81 -33.64 9.57 -6.27
C LEU A 81 -34.00 10.66 -7.28
N LEU A 82 -33.11 10.93 -8.25
CA LEU A 82 -33.39 11.88 -9.35
C LEU A 82 -34.51 11.39 -10.26
N PHE A 83 -34.55 10.09 -10.54
CA PHE A 83 -35.63 9.50 -11.34
C PHE A 83 -36.96 9.57 -10.60
N LEU A 84 -37.01 9.17 -9.32
CA LEU A 84 -38.21 9.26 -8.50
C LEU A 84 -38.68 10.70 -8.32
N SER A 85 -37.76 11.66 -8.11
CA SER A 85 -38.12 13.07 -8.02
C SER A 85 -38.69 13.59 -9.33
N TYR A 86 -38.11 13.20 -10.48
CA TYR A 86 -38.65 13.52 -11.80
C TYR A 86 -40.06 12.94 -12.00
N ILE A 87 -40.30 11.68 -11.64
CA ILE A 87 -41.62 11.06 -11.72
C ILE A 87 -42.61 11.78 -10.81
N ILE A 88 -42.24 12.12 -9.58
CA ILE A 88 -43.09 12.88 -8.66
C ILE A 88 -43.44 14.24 -9.25
N LEU A 89 -42.46 14.97 -9.78
CA LEU A 89 -42.68 16.26 -10.44
C LEU A 89 -43.61 16.12 -11.64
N PHE A 90 -43.43 15.09 -12.46
CA PHE A 90 -44.29 14.82 -13.60
C PHE A 90 -45.74 14.50 -13.19
N LEU A 91 -45.93 13.69 -12.15
CA LEU A 91 -47.25 13.37 -11.61
C LEU A 91 -47.92 14.59 -10.96
N VAL A 92 -47.18 15.41 -10.22
CA VAL A 92 -47.70 16.64 -9.61
C VAL A 92 -48.04 17.69 -10.67
N ALA A 93 -47.18 17.86 -11.68
CA ALA A 93 -47.42 18.75 -12.81
C ALA A 93 -48.61 18.26 -13.66
N GLY A 94 -48.68 16.96 -13.97
CA GLY A 94 -49.79 16.38 -14.72
C GLY A 94 -51.14 16.51 -14.00
N ARG A 95 -51.16 16.36 -12.66
CA ARG A 95 -52.37 16.61 -11.86
C ARG A 95 -52.76 18.09 -11.79
N SER A 96 -51.86 19.01 -12.08
CA SER A 96 -52.14 20.45 -12.10
C SER A 96 -52.79 20.91 -13.41
N GLU A 97 -52.46 20.24 -14.52
CA GLU A 97 -53.06 20.48 -15.85
C GLU A 97 -54.49 19.94 -15.91
N GLU A 98 -54.76 18.75 -15.35
CA GLU A 98 -56.11 18.15 -15.28
C GLU A 98 -57.11 18.97 -14.42
N ARG A 99 -56.61 19.89 -13.58
CA ARG A 99 -57.45 20.74 -12.70
C ARG A 99 -57.72 22.14 -13.28
N ARG A 100 -57.18 22.48 -14.46
CA ARG A 100 -57.57 23.68 -15.23
C ARG A 100 -58.61 23.32 -16.27
#